data_AF-A0A8H3D420-F1
#
_entry.id   AF-A0A8H3D420-F1
#
_cell.length_a   1.000
_cell.length_b   1.000
_cell.length_c   1.000
_cell.angle_alpha   90.00
_cell.angle_beta   90.00
_cell.angle_gamma   90.00
#
_symmetry.space_group_name_H-M   'P 1'
#
loop_
_entity.id
_entity.type
_entity.pdbx_description
1 polymer ?
#
loop_
_entity_poly.entity_id
_entity_poly.type
_entity_poly.pdbx_seq_one_letter_code
_entity_poly.pdbx_strand_id
1 'polypeptide(L)'
;MAQKKKGKKSLQSQRASRKNGSRATKKITTLNNPSPKVQKSRKKQPKQPKQPKQPTQLKQPKQLEQLERPKRPEQLEQLDPVHNRAYLKAFFGKYPLFNYDSSKPVMFEFYRMCDGFGWERDNREREKARDHFKNAMVQEFNSIYGTDDHSLAAWQNLCRVIKLADIPDELEACRQLVRSTHVNIVDLVDTRVTRTPVTHFPSEHALSAYTRTTGKYFPKENAYAGGLLRYLLRHIENPGMDPRRS
;
A
#
# COMPACT_ATOMS: atom_id res chain seq x y z
N MET A 1 43.82 -54.37 1.49
CA MET A 1 42.89 -55.19 0.66
C MET A 1 41.74 -54.26 0.27
N ALA A 2 41.57 -53.87 -0.99
CA ALA A 2 40.76 -54.55 -2.01
C ALA A 2 39.25 -54.57 -1.66
N GLN A 3 38.28 -54.23 -2.55
CA GLN A 3 38.34 -53.76 -3.94
C GLN A 3 37.01 -53.07 -4.34
N LYS A 4 37.01 -52.39 -5.50
CA LYS A 4 35.84 -51.78 -6.19
C LYS A 4 34.64 -52.74 -6.34
N LYS A 5 33.42 -52.18 -6.40
CA LYS A 5 32.46 -52.51 -7.49
C LYS A 5 31.74 -51.26 -8.02
N LYS A 6 31.65 -51.17 -9.35
CA LYS A 6 30.86 -50.18 -10.11
C LYS A 6 29.49 -50.78 -10.45
N GLY A 7 28.46 -49.96 -10.57
CA GLY A 7 27.17 -50.31 -11.19
C GLY A 7 26.63 -49.17 -12.05
N LYS A 8 26.48 -49.39 -13.37
CA LYS A 8 25.89 -48.43 -14.32
C LYS A 8 24.43 -48.79 -14.59
N LYS A 9 23.58 -47.77 -14.80
CA LYS A 9 22.43 -47.70 -15.76
C LYS A 9 21.92 -46.25 -15.70
N SER A 10 21.99 -45.43 -16.76
CA SER A 10 21.30 -45.50 -18.06
C SER A 10 19.92 -44.83 -18.04
N LEU A 11 19.81 -43.67 -18.68
CA LEU A 11 18.82 -43.42 -19.73
C LEU A 11 19.12 -42.09 -20.46
N GLN A 12 19.28 -42.17 -21.78
CA GLN A 12 19.23 -41.01 -22.67
C GLN A 12 17.76 -40.69 -22.98
N SER A 13 17.45 -39.40 -23.17
CA SER A 13 16.31 -39.00 -23.99
C SER A 13 16.78 -37.90 -24.94
N GLN A 14 16.66 -38.17 -26.24
CA GLN A 14 16.88 -37.19 -27.30
C GLN A 14 15.51 -36.74 -27.80
N ARG A 15 15.31 -35.43 -28.01
CA ARG A 15 14.42 -34.95 -29.06
C ARG A 15 14.91 -33.61 -29.61
N ALA A 16 14.81 -33.46 -30.92
CA ALA A 16 15.38 -32.37 -31.69
C ALA A 16 14.30 -31.69 -32.56
N SER A 17 14.69 -30.60 -33.23
CA SER A 17 13.91 -29.84 -34.24
C SER A 17 12.74 -28.99 -33.69
N ARG A 18 12.40 -27.83 -34.28
CA ARG A 18 12.82 -27.22 -35.57
C ARG A 18 12.73 -25.68 -35.53
N LYS A 19 13.35 -25.01 -36.52
CA LYS A 19 13.35 -23.54 -36.73
C LYS A 19 12.17 -23.07 -37.59
N ASN A 20 11.81 -21.79 -37.46
CA ASN A 20 11.53 -20.75 -38.50
C ASN A 20 11.01 -19.49 -37.77
N GLY A 21 11.23 -18.22 -38.16
CA GLY A 21 11.30 -17.62 -39.50
C GLY A 21 9.88 -17.17 -39.92
N SER A 22 9.56 -15.91 -40.26
CA SER A 22 10.41 -14.76 -40.61
C SER A 22 9.70 -13.39 -40.41
N ARG A 23 10.38 -12.31 -40.82
CA ARG A 23 10.12 -10.86 -40.63
C ARG A 23 9.31 -10.22 -41.79
N ALA A 24 8.88 -8.95 -41.60
CA ALA A 24 8.46 -7.92 -42.60
C ALA A 24 6.94 -7.66 -42.72
N THR A 25 6.39 -6.46 -43.01
CA THR A 25 6.95 -5.08 -43.14
C THR A 25 5.86 -4.00 -42.97
N LYS A 26 6.26 -2.74 -42.71
CA LYS A 26 5.38 -1.55 -42.63
C LYS A 26 4.75 -1.17 -43.98
N LYS A 27 3.60 -0.48 -43.96
CA LYS A 27 3.34 0.68 -44.84
C LYS A 27 2.44 1.73 -44.17
N ILE A 28 2.82 3.00 -44.33
CA ILE A 28 2.12 4.23 -43.92
C ILE A 28 1.96 5.07 -45.20
N THR A 29 0.78 5.62 -45.49
CA THR A 29 0.57 6.92 -46.17
C THR A 29 -0.91 7.33 -45.90
N THR A 30 -1.31 8.43 -45.22
CA THR A 30 -1.40 9.87 -45.62
C THR A 30 -2.28 10.10 -46.90
N LEU A 31 -3.13 11.13 -47.10
CA LEU A 31 -3.28 12.52 -46.61
C LEU A 31 -4.74 13.07 -46.77
N ASN A 32 -5.06 14.13 -46.02
CA ASN A 32 -5.84 15.35 -46.36
C ASN A 32 -7.38 15.46 -46.49
N ASN A 33 -7.83 16.62 -45.98
CA ASN A 33 -9.11 17.35 -46.00
C ASN A 33 -8.80 18.75 -46.64
N PRO A 34 -9.65 19.81 -46.69
CA PRO A 34 -11.12 19.96 -46.62
C PRO A 34 -11.74 21.00 -47.64
N SER A 35 -13.05 21.33 -47.47
CA SER A 35 -13.72 22.64 -47.81
C SER A 35 -14.04 22.95 -49.30
N PRO A 36 -14.91 23.95 -49.68
CA PRO A 36 -15.26 25.19 -48.94
C PRO A 36 -16.66 25.91 -49.19
N LYS A 37 -16.82 27.13 -48.59
CA LYS A 37 -17.63 28.34 -49.01
C LYS A 37 -19.18 28.36 -48.84
N VAL A 38 -19.92 29.50 -48.71
CA VAL A 38 -19.73 30.87 -48.12
C VAL A 38 -21.11 31.63 -48.19
N GLN A 39 -21.52 32.62 -47.35
CA GLN A 39 -21.19 34.08 -47.47
C GLN A 39 -21.72 35.02 -46.32
N LYS A 40 -22.70 35.93 -46.57
CA LYS A 40 -23.05 37.20 -45.84
C LYS A 40 -24.52 37.62 -46.13
N SER A 41 -25.25 38.45 -45.35
CA SER A 41 -25.23 39.96 -45.32
C SER A 41 -26.30 40.53 -44.34
N ARG A 42 -26.04 41.52 -43.45
CA ARG A 42 -26.26 43.02 -43.53
C ARG A 42 -27.70 43.48 -43.94
N LYS A 43 -28.38 44.55 -43.41
CA LYS A 43 -27.94 45.87 -42.85
C LYS A 43 -29.13 46.76 -42.32
N LYS A 44 -28.86 47.82 -41.49
CA LYS A 44 -29.53 49.16 -41.29
C LYS A 44 -30.23 49.55 -39.93
N GLN A 45 -30.04 50.83 -39.57
CA GLN A 45 -30.64 51.74 -38.54
C GLN A 45 -31.25 52.99 -39.28
N PRO A 46 -31.67 54.18 -38.71
CA PRO A 46 -31.68 54.72 -37.31
C PRO A 46 -32.91 55.60 -36.89
N LYS A 47 -32.92 56.13 -35.63
CA LYS A 47 -33.18 57.57 -35.23
C LYS A 47 -33.35 57.79 -33.69
N GLN A 48 -33.10 59.02 -33.23
CA GLN A 48 -33.27 59.66 -31.90
C GLN A 48 -33.85 61.10 -32.11
N PRO A 49 -34.11 62.01 -31.13
CA PRO A 49 -33.85 62.03 -29.65
C PRO A 49 -34.99 62.58 -28.74
N LYS A 50 -34.81 62.55 -27.39
CA LYS A 50 -34.98 63.67 -26.41
C LYS A 50 -34.91 63.19 -24.93
N GLN A 51 -34.54 64.09 -24.01
CA GLN A 51 -34.32 63.94 -22.56
C GLN A 51 -35.04 65.11 -21.81
N PRO A 52 -35.03 65.26 -20.45
CA PRO A 52 -34.71 64.32 -19.34
C PRO A 52 -35.75 64.34 -18.16
N LYS A 53 -35.62 63.44 -17.17
CA LYS A 53 -35.59 63.73 -15.69
C LYS A 53 -35.52 62.44 -14.85
N GLN A 54 -34.78 62.49 -13.74
CA GLN A 54 -34.56 61.45 -12.70
C GLN A 54 -35.48 61.69 -11.48
N PRO A 55 -35.47 60.85 -10.42
CA PRO A 55 -35.27 59.38 -10.36
C PRO A 55 -36.29 58.67 -9.42
N THR A 56 -36.57 57.38 -9.67
CA THR A 56 -37.07 56.47 -8.61
C THR A 56 -36.41 55.11 -8.75
N GLN A 57 -35.99 54.49 -7.63
CA GLN A 57 -34.98 53.44 -7.66
C GLN A 57 -35.51 52.07 -8.11
N LEU A 58 -34.90 51.50 -9.15
CA LEU A 58 -34.90 50.06 -9.41
C LEU A 58 -33.66 49.41 -8.78
N LYS A 59 -33.86 48.46 -7.87
CA LYS A 59 -32.78 47.62 -7.32
C LYS A 59 -32.43 46.47 -8.29
N GLN A 60 -31.30 46.55 -8.99
CA GLN A 60 -30.57 45.44 -9.64
C GLN A 60 -29.12 45.92 -9.96
N PRO A 61 -28.16 45.05 -10.30
CA PRO A 61 -27.82 43.74 -9.72
C PRO A 61 -26.31 43.63 -9.36
N LYS A 62 -25.87 42.41 -9.02
CA LYS A 62 -24.48 41.93 -8.82
C LYS A 62 -23.34 42.83 -9.35
N GLN A 63 -22.38 43.15 -8.47
CA GLN A 63 -20.98 43.41 -8.86
C GLN A 63 -20.04 42.33 -8.32
N LEU A 64 -18.87 42.24 -8.95
CA LEU A 64 -18.01 41.07 -9.03
C LEU A 64 -16.72 41.26 -8.20
N GLU A 65 -16.19 40.16 -7.68
CA GLU A 65 -14.81 39.99 -7.20
C GLU A 65 -14.21 41.02 -6.23
N GLN A 66 -14.14 40.64 -4.95
CA GLN A 66 -12.86 40.75 -4.23
C GLN A 66 -12.24 39.36 -4.10
N LEU A 67 -10.92 39.32 -4.30
CA LEU A 67 -10.17 38.11 -4.64
C LEU A 67 -9.78 37.33 -3.39
N GLU A 68 -10.75 36.68 -2.74
CA GLU A 68 -10.45 35.68 -1.70
C GLU A 68 -9.74 34.48 -2.31
N ARG A 69 -8.39 34.50 -2.26
CA ARG A 69 -7.59 33.28 -2.40
C ARG A 69 -8.14 32.28 -1.38
N PRO A 70 -8.49 31.04 -1.78
CA PRO A 70 -8.80 30.02 -0.81
C PRO A 70 -7.63 29.90 0.15
N LYS A 71 -7.86 30.18 1.44
CA LYS A 71 -6.91 29.80 2.48
C LYS A 71 -6.77 28.30 2.38
N ARG A 72 -5.67 27.83 1.78
CA ARG A 72 -5.30 26.42 1.69
C ARG A 72 -5.46 25.87 3.11
N PRO A 73 -6.38 24.93 3.36
CA PRO A 73 -6.54 24.43 4.71
C PRO A 73 -5.25 23.76 5.14
N GLU A 74 -4.69 24.17 6.28
CA GLU A 74 -3.59 23.49 6.96
C GLU A 74 -4.09 22.19 7.63
N GLN A 75 -5.01 21.48 6.95
CA GLN A 75 -5.64 20.23 7.35
C GLN A 75 -4.76 19.01 7.04
N LEU A 76 -3.44 19.16 7.13
CA LEU A 76 -2.46 18.07 6.96
C LEU A 76 -1.92 17.55 8.31
N GLU A 77 -2.42 18.10 9.43
CA GLU A 77 -2.03 17.77 10.80
C GLU A 77 -3.15 17.12 11.63
N GLN A 78 -4.38 17.03 11.12
CA GLN A 78 -5.47 16.29 11.80
C GLN A 78 -5.46 14.81 11.39
N LEU A 79 -4.56 14.05 12.00
CA LEU A 79 -4.69 12.59 12.03
C LEU A 79 -5.89 12.20 12.91
N ASP A 80 -6.68 11.22 12.47
CA ASP A 80 -7.81 10.69 13.22
C ASP A 80 -7.39 10.26 14.66
N PRO A 81 -8.06 10.74 15.73
CA PRO A 81 -7.76 10.32 17.10
C PRO A 81 -7.98 8.82 17.40
N VAL A 82 -8.53 8.06 16.45
CA VAL A 82 -9.17 6.76 16.68
C VAL A 82 -8.17 5.60 16.72
N HIS A 83 -6.96 5.72 16.14
CA HIS A 83 -5.97 4.63 16.11
C HIS A 83 -4.81 4.82 17.09
N ASN A 84 -5.16 4.98 18.37
CA ASN A 84 -4.24 5.13 19.49
C ASN A 84 -3.57 3.81 19.94
N ARG A 85 -3.17 2.94 19.00
CA ARG A 85 -2.53 1.64 19.25
C ARG A 85 -3.20 0.80 20.34
N ALA A 86 -4.53 0.72 20.30
CA ALA A 86 -5.33 0.30 21.44
C ALA A 86 -5.01 -1.14 21.91
N TYR A 87 -4.80 -2.07 20.97
CA TYR A 87 -4.50 -3.47 21.30
C TYR A 87 -3.09 -3.64 21.83
N LEU A 88 -2.14 -2.87 21.29
CA LEU A 88 -0.76 -2.83 21.78
C LEU A 88 -0.68 -2.20 23.18
N LYS A 89 -1.41 -1.09 23.43
CA LYS A 89 -1.53 -0.49 24.77
C LYS A 89 -2.14 -1.46 25.78
N ALA A 90 -3.19 -2.18 25.40
CA ALA A 90 -3.79 -3.21 26.25
C ALA A 90 -2.85 -4.41 26.52
N PHE A 91 -1.94 -4.72 25.58
CA PHE A 91 -0.88 -5.71 25.80
C PHE A 91 0.18 -5.18 26.79
N PHE A 92 0.81 -4.04 26.50
CA PHE A 92 1.89 -3.50 27.33
C PHE A 92 1.41 -3.09 28.73
N GLY A 93 0.16 -2.66 28.87
CA GLY A 93 -0.47 -2.35 30.17
C GLY A 93 -0.59 -3.52 31.14
N LYS A 94 -0.36 -4.77 30.69
CA LYS A 94 -0.23 -5.94 31.58
C LYS A 94 1.09 -5.98 32.36
N TYR A 95 2.03 -5.11 32.01
CA TYR A 95 3.38 -5.06 32.57
C TYR A 95 3.62 -3.68 33.22
N PRO A 96 3.02 -3.39 34.39
CA PRO A 96 3.01 -2.04 34.99
C PRO A 96 4.39 -1.50 35.37
N LEU A 97 5.41 -2.35 35.46
CA LEU A 97 6.81 -1.97 35.69
C LEU A 97 7.52 -1.53 34.39
N PHE A 98 6.92 -1.74 33.22
CA PHE A 98 7.46 -1.32 31.93
C PHE A 98 6.79 -0.03 31.45
N ASN A 99 7.57 1.04 31.36
CA ASN A 99 7.12 2.29 30.75
C ASN A 99 7.06 2.14 29.22
N TYR A 100 5.87 1.90 28.66
CA TYR A 100 5.64 1.76 27.22
C TYR A 100 5.55 3.11 26.51
N ASP A 101 6.39 3.32 25.49
CA ASP A 101 6.35 4.50 24.63
C ASP A 101 5.64 4.15 23.32
N SER A 102 4.36 4.52 23.23
CA SER A 102 3.55 4.23 22.03
C SER A 102 4.03 4.93 20.76
N SER A 103 4.97 5.89 20.84
CA SER A 103 5.56 6.59 19.68
C SER A 103 6.66 5.78 18.96
N LYS A 104 7.21 4.74 19.60
CA LYS A 104 8.34 3.95 19.07
C LYS A 104 7.88 2.78 18.20
N PRO A 105 8.75 2.22 17.34
CA PRO A 105 8.46 0.98 16.61
C PRO A 105 8.07 -0.15 17.58
N VAL A 106 6.98 -0.85 17.30
CA VAL A 106 6.35 -1.75 18.28
C VAL A 106 7.25 -2.93 18.69
N MET A 107 8.04 -3.44 17.75
CA MET A 107 9.01 -4.51 18.03
C MET A 107 10.18 -4.04 18.90
N PHE A 108 10.59 -2.78 18.78
CA PHE A 108 11.62 -2.19 19.64
C PHE A 108 11.13 -2.12 21.09
N GLU A 109 9.88 -1.70 21.30
CA GLU A 109 9.24 -1.69 22.63
C GLU A 109 9.12 -3.10 23.22
N PHE A 110 8.74 -4.10 22.41
CA PHE A 110 8.67 -5.49 22.87
C PHE A 110 10.04 -6.02 23.33
N TYR A 111 11.11 -5.72 22.59
CA TYR A 111 12.46 -6.15 22.98
C TYR A 111 12.95 -5.39 24.21
N ARG A 112 12.79 -4.06 24.28
CA ARG A 112 13.12 -3.28 25.49
C ARG A 112 12.40 -3.80 26.74
N MET A 113 11.15 -4.24 26.60
CA MET A 113 10.40 -4.86 27.70
C MET A 113 11.01 -6.20 28.14
N CYS A 114 11.39 -7.06 27.18
CA CYS A 114 12.05 -8.33 27.49
C CYS A 114 13.39 -8.10 28.19
N ASP A 115 14.20 -7.16 27.69
CA ASP A 115 15.51 -6.83 28.25
C ASP A 115 15.38 -6.23 29.65
N GLY A 116 14.40 -5.33 29.86
CA GLY A 116 14.10 -4.73 31.16
C GLY A 116 13.61 -5.72 32.24
N PHE A 117 13.04 -6.86 31.84
CA PHE A 117 12.68 -7.96 32.75
C PHE A 117 13.73 -9.09 32.80
N GLY A 118 14.87 -8.95 32.11
CA GLY A 118 15.90 -9.99 32.04
C GLY A 118 15.44 -11.28 31.34
N TRP A 119 14.45 -11.20 30.45
CA TRP A 119 13.93 -12.37 29.75
C TRP A 119 14.77 -12.70 28.51
N GLU A 120 15.74 -13.60 28.70
CA GLU A 120 16.51 -14.22 27.63
C GLU A 120 15.63 -15.00 26.62
N ARG A 121 16.24 -15.47 25.52
CA ARG A 121 15.51 -16.03 24.36
C ARG A 121 14.62 -17.22 24.71
N ASP A 122 15.09 -18.10 25.59
CA ASP A 122 14.43 -19.35 25.95
C ASP A 122 13.59 -19.20 27.24
N ASN A 123 13.37 -17.96 27.70
CA ASN A 123 12.56 -17.66 28.87
C ASN A 123 11.06 -17.88 28.57
N ARG A 124 10.42 -18.74 29.38
CA ARG A 124 8.99 -19.10 29.25
C ARG A 124 8.02 -17.91 29.38
N GLU A 125 8.36 -16.89 30.16
CA GLU A 125 7.53 -15.68 30.25
C GLU A 125 7.67 -14.79 29.02
N ARG A 126 8.84 -14.73 28.39
CA ARG A 126 9.01 -14.10 27.05
C ARG A 126 8.24 -14.84 25.97
N GLU A 127 8.20 -16.16 26.01
CA GLU A 127 7.39 -16.95 25.07
C GLU A 127 5.90 -16.61 25.20
N LYS A 128 5.34 -16.73 26.42
CA LYS A 128 3.95 -16.34 26.73
C LYS A 128 3.66 -14.88 26.37
N ALA A 129 4.58 -13.96 26.67
CA ALA A 129 4.43 -12.55 26.32
C ALA A 129 4.40 -12.38 24.80
N ARG A 130 5.25 -13.11 24.06
CA ARG A 130 5.30 -13.05 22.60
C ARG A 130 4.01 -13.57 21.95
N ASP A 131 3.35 -14.56 22.52
CA ASP A 131 2.07 -15.05 21.99
C ASP A 131 0.91 -14.07 22.21
N HIS A 132 0.81 -13.48 23.40
CA HIS A 132 -0.13 -12.39 23.63
C HIS A 132 0.18 -11.17 22.74
N PHE A 133 1.45 -10.86 22.51
CA PHE A 133 1.89 -9.80 21.62
C PHE A 133 1.53 -10.06 20.15
N LYS A 134 1.71 -11.30 19.65
CA LYS A 134 1.24 -11.71 18.30
C LYS A 134 -0.26 -11.42 18.15
N ASN A 135 -1.07 -11.78 19.14
CA ASN A 135 -2.51 -11.53 19.12
C ASN A 135 -2.84 -10.03 19.11
N ALA A 136 -2.09 -9.21 19.85
CA ALA A 136 -2.26 -7.76 19.84
C ALA A 136 -1.87 -7.14 18.49
N MET A 137 -0.76 -7.58 17.87
CA MET A 137 -0.31 -7.15 16.54
C MET A 137 -1.34 -7.44 15.44
N VAL A 138 -1.97 -8.62 15.47
CA VAL A 138 -3.00 -8.98 14.47
C VAL A 138 -4.28 -8.16 14.67
N GLN A 139 -4.74 -7.97 15.91
CA GLN A 139 -5.90 -7.13 16.18
C GLN A 139 -5.64 -5.66 15.83
N GLU A 140 -4.43 -5.14 16.09
CA GLU A 140 -4.03 -3.79 15.70
C GLU A 140 -4.06 -3.62 14.17
N PHE A 141 -3.46 -4.55 13.41
CA PHE A 141 -3.55 -4.58 11.95
C PHE A 141 -5.02 -4.60 11.47
N ASN A 142 -5.82 -5.52 12.01
CA ASN A 142 -7.22 -5.70 11.65
C ASN A 142 -8.07 -4.46 11.95
N SER A 143 -7.77 -3.72 13.02
CA SER A 143 -8.47 -2.48 13.35
C SER A 143 -8.10 -1.34 12.39
N ILE A 144 -6.85 -1.30 11.91
CA ILE A 144 -6.35 -0.25 11.01
C ILE A 144 -6.83 -0.45 9.56
N TYR A 145 -6.91 -1.69 9.09
CA TYR A 145 -7.16 -2.03 7.68
C TYR A 145 -8.46 -2.80 7.42
N GLY A 146 -9.13 -3.31 8.46
CA GLY A 146 -10.35 -4.12 8.36
C GLY A 146 -10.09 -5.63 8.23
N THR A 147 -11.14 -6.41 8.50
CA THR A 147 -11.15 -7.89 8.46
C THR A 147 -11.92 -8.49 7.29
N ASP A 148 -12.67 -7.68 6.54
CA ASP A 148 -13.49 -8.13 5.41
C ASP A 148 -12.70 -8.02 4.09
N ASP A 149 -12.29 -9.16 3.52
CA ASP A 149 -11.63 -9.17 2.21
C ASP A 149 -12.58 -9.12 1.01
N HIS A 150 -13.89 -8.97 1.22
CA HIS A 150 -14.83 -8.58 0.17
C HIS A 150 -15.00 -7.05 0.08
N SER A 151 -14.53 -6.28 1.05
CA SER A 151 -14.58 -4.81 1.04
C SER A 151 -13.53 -4.20 0.11
N LEU A 152 -13.96 -3.80 -1.10
CA LEU A 152 -13.13 -3.02 -2.03
C LEU A 152 -12.53 -1.77 -1.37
N ALA A 153 -13.29 -1.09 -0.52
CA ALA A 153 -12.82 0.11 0.19
C ALA A 153 -11.64 -0.20 1.13
N ALA A 154 -11.67 -1.33 1.85
CA ALA A 154 -10.57 -1.79 2.69
C ALA A 154 -9.32 -2.11 1.86
N TRP A 155 -9.50 -2.80 0.72
CA TRP A 155 -8.43 -3.09 -0.22
C TRP A 155 -7.78 -1.84 -0.81
N GLN A 156 -8.57 -0.89 -1.31
CA GLN A 156 -8.05 0.37 -1.84
C GLN A 156 -7.34 1.19 -0.75
N ASN A 157 -7.86 1.20 0.48
CA ASN A 157 -7.20 1.85 1.62
C ASN A 157 -5.82 1.21 1.90
N LEU A 158 -5.74 -0.12 1.92
CA LEU A 158 -4.46 -0.83 2.07
C LEU A 158 -3.48 -0.49 0.93
N CYS A 159 -3.94 -0.46 -0.32
CA CYS A 159 -3.13 -0.01 -1.47
C CYS A 159 -2.60 1.43 -1.31
N ARG A 160 -3.44 2.36 -0.81
CA ARG A 160 -3.03 3.76 -0.53
C ARG A 160 -1.96 3.84 0.55
N VAL A 161 -2.09 3.08 1.64
CA VAL A 161 -1.10 3.09 2.74
C VAL A 161 0.21 2.40 2.35
N ILE A 162 0.15 1.33 1.54
CA ILE A 162 1.33 0.72 0.92
C ILE A 162 1.98 1.67 -0.13
N LYS A 163 1.25 2.70 -0.60
CA LYS A 163 1.65 3.66 -1.64
C LYS A 163 1.82 3.04 -3.02
N LEU A 164 0.86 2.21 -3.42
CA LEU A 164 0.77 1.64 -4.76
C LEU A 164 0.21 2.67 -5.74
N ALA A 165 0.79 2.73 -6.94
CA ALA A 165 0.26 3.50 -8.06
C ALA A 165 -0.98 2.81 -8.65
N ASP A 166 -1.77 3.57 -9.42
CA ASP A 166 -2.87 3.08 -10.27
C ASP A 166 -3.82 2.10 -9.55
N ILE A 167 -4.31 2.53 -8.39
CA ILE A 167 -5.17 1.72 -7.51
C ILE A 167 -6.46 1.32 -8.24
N PRO A 168 -6.73 0.02 -8.46
CA PRO A 168 -7.89 -0.42 -9.22
C PRO A 168 -9.23 -0.16 -8.53
N ASP A 169 -10.29 -0.06 -9.33
CA ASP A 169 -11.68 -0.07 -8.88
C ASP A 169 -12.30 -1.48 -8.87
N GLU A 170 -11.49 -2.52 -9.09
CA GLU A 170 -11.89 -3.92 -9.02
C GLU A 170 -11.23 -4.65 -7.83
N LEU A 171 -12.03 -5.46 -7.13
CA LEU A 171 -11.64 -6.19 -5.93
C LEU A 171 -10.47 -7.16 -6.17
N GLU A 172 -10.56 -8.01 -7.22
CA GLU A 172 -9.51 -9.00 -7.48
C GLU A 172 -8.23 -8.36 -8.02
N ALA A 173 -8.35 -7.26 -8.78
CA ALA A 173 -7.19 -6.46 -9.19
C ALA A 173 -6.46 -5.85 -7.98
N CYS A 174 -7.18 -5.32 -6.99
CA CYS A 174 -6.56 -4.86 -5.74
C CYS A 174 -5.88 -5.99 -4.95
N ARG A 175 -6.56 -7.14 -4.81
CA ARG A 175 -6.00 -8.33 -4.15
C ARG A 175 -4.71 -8.79 -4.84
N GLN A 176 -4.68 -8.82 -6.17
CA GLN A 176 -3.52 -9.21 -6.96
C GLN A 176 -2.38 -8.18 -6.83
N LEU A 177 -2.70 -6.89 -6.81
CA LEU A 177 -1.74 -5.80 -6.61
C LEU A 177 -1.09 -5.85 -5.21
N VAL A 178 -1.85 -6.18 -4.16
CA VAL A 178 -1.27 -6.39 -2.82
C VAL A 178 -0.44 -7.68 -2.76
N ARG A 179 -0.90 -8.78 -3.39
CA ARG A 179 -0.15 -10.05 -3.47
C ARG A 179 1.20 -9.93 -4.18
N SER A 180 1.33 -9.05 -5.18
CA SER A 180 2.60 -8.86 -5.91
C SER A 180 3.65 -8.05 -5.13
N THR A 181 3.26 -7.38 -4.05
CA THR A 181 4.18 -6.62 -3.19
C THR A 181 4.90 -7.52 -2.18
N HIS A 182 6.07 -7.07 -1.73
CA HIS A 182 6.75 -7.64 -0.56
C HIS A 182 7.01 -6.49 0.41
N VAL A 183 6.27 -6.46 1.51
CA VAL A 183 6.35 -5.43 2.55
C VAL A 183 6.34 -6.12 3.92
N ASN A 184 6.99 -5.52 4.92
CA ASN A 184 6.95 -6.06 6.27
C ASN A 184 5.69 -5.54 7.00
N ILE A 185 4.90 -6.46 7.56
CA ILE A 185 3.60 -6.14 8.16
C ILE A 185 3.74 -5.40 9.50
N VAL A 186 4.84 -5.61 10.24
CA VAL A 186 5.16 -4.80 11.42
C VAL A 186 5.36 -3.34 11.01
N ASP A 187 6.09 -3.09 9.91
CA ASP A 187 6.28 -1.73 9.40
C ASP A 187 4.97 -1.09 8.93
N LEU A 188 4.00 -1.85 8.41
CA LEU A 188 2.64 -1.36 8.11
C LEU A 188 1.85 -0.96 9.36
N VAL A 189 2.03 -1.65 10.49
CA VAL A 189 1.44 -1.26 11.78
C VAL A 189 2.19 -0.07 12.38
N ASP A 190 3.51 0.04 12.15
CA ASP A 190 4.33 1.14 12.62
C ASP A 190 4.12 2.45 11.83
N THR A 191 3.85 2.38 10.51
CA THR A 191 3.77 3.51 9.56
C THR A 191 2.94 4.70 10.06
N ARG A 192 1.76 4.46 10.67
CA ARG A 192 0.87 5.55 11.14
C ARG A 192 1.49 6.38 12.26
N VAL A 193 2.30 5.76 13.12
CA VAL A 193 2.92 6.41 14.27
C VAL A 193 4.29 6.98 13.92
N THR A 194 5.13 6.19 13.24
CA THR A 194 6.48 6.62 12.88
C THR A 194 6.50 7.65 11.76
N ARG A 195 5.40 7.79 11.00
CA ARG A 195 5.28 8.53 9.73
C ARG A 195 6.22 8.03 8.63
N THR A 196 7.02 7.00 8.88
CA THR A 196 7.95 6.40 7.93
C THR A 196 7.17 5.53 6.94
N PRO A 197 7.29 5.76 5.62
CA PRO A 197 6.67 4.90 4.61
C PRO A 197 7.19 3.46 4.70
N VAL A 198 6.33 2.48 4.43
CA VAL A 198 6.74 1.08 4.37
C VAL A 198 7.77 0.83 3.27
N THR A 199 8.81 0.06 3.57
CA THR A 199 9.82 -0.35 2.59
C THR A 199 9.25 -1.41 1.65
N HIS A 200 9.35 -1.16 0.35
CA HIS A 200 9.06 -2.15 -0.70
C HIS A 200 10.29 -3.00 -0.98
N PHE A 201 10.17 -4.31 -0.76
CA PHE A 201 11.23 -5.26 -1.05
C PHE A 201 11.04 -5.84 -2.46
N PRO A 202 12.12 -6.00 -3.25
CA PRO A 202 12.00 -6.44 -4.63
C PRO A 202 11.82 -7.96 -4.78
N SER A 203 11.87 -8.72 -3.68
CA SER A 203 11.56 -10.15 -3.64
C SER A 203 11.22 -10.61 -2.22
N GLU A 204 10.56 -11.77 -2.10
CA GLU A 204 10.29 -12.43 -0.82
C GLU A 204 11.59 -12.74 -0.05
N HIS A 205 12.68 -13.06 -0.76
CA HIS A 205 14.00 -13.28 -0.17
C HIS A 205 14.58 -12.00 0.46
N ALA A 206 14.42 -10.84 -0.19
CA ALA A 206 14.87 -9.57 0.38
C ALA A 206 14.05 -9.16 1.62
N LEU A 207 12.73 -9.39 1.60
CA LEU A 207 11.85 -9.21 2.76
C LEU A 207 12.22 -10.16 3.90
N SER A 208 12.51 -11.43 3.60
CA SER A 208 12.98 -12.44 4.56
C SER A 208 14.27 -11.97 5.25
N ALA A 209 15.30 -11.59 4.47
CA ALA A 209 16.56 -11.11 5.01
C ALA A 209 16.38 -9.91 5.95
N TYR A 210 15.64 -8.88 5.51
CA TYR A 210 15.31 -7.73 6.36
C TYR A 210 14.57 -8.13 7.65
N THR A 211 13.57 -9.00 7.55
CA THR A 211 12.76 -9.44 8.69
C THR A 211 13.59 -10.20 9.72
N ARG A 212 14.48 -11.09 9.26
CA ARG A 212 15.41 -11.85 10.10
C ARG A 212 16.44 -10.95 10.79
N THR A 213 17.06 -10.03 10.04
CA THR A 213 18.06 -9.08 10.58
C THR A 213 17.48 -8.08 11.57
N THR A 214 16.25 -7.59 11.35
CA THR A 214 15.59 -6.62 12.25
C THR A 214 14.76 -7.26 13.36
N GLY A 215 14.53 -8.58 13.31
CA GLY A 215 13.63 -9.29 14.23
C GLY A 215 12.14 -8.93 14.07
N LYS A 216 11.75 -8.21 13.00
CA LYS A 216 10.38 -7.71 12.77
C LYS A 216 9.39 -8.79 12.30
N TYR A 217 9.30 -9.86 13.06
CA TYR A 217 8.45 -11.01 12.78
C TYR A 217 6.98 -10.71 13.04
N PHE A 218 6.16 -10.84 12.01
CA PHE A 218 4.70 -10.86 12.12
C PHE A 218 4.20 -12.33 12.18
N PRO A 219 3.19 -12.68 13.00
CA PRO A 219 2.67 -14.04 13.08
C PRO A 219 2.06 -14.51 11.74
N LYS A 220 2.53 -15.66 11.23
CA LYS A 220 1.94 -16.33 10.06
C LYS A 220 0.61 -16.98 10.38
N GLU A 221 0.51 -17.59 11.56
CA GLU A 221 -0.66 -18.33 12.04
C GLU A 221 -1.20 -17.64 13.29
N ASN A 222 -2.50 -17.31 13.26
CA ASN A 222 -3.17 -16.66 14.37
C ASN A 222 -4.69 -16.86 14.24
N ALA A 223 -5.43 -16.99 15.35
CA ALA A 223 -6.88 -17.12 15.33
C ALA A 223 -7.59 -15.90 14.72
N TYR A 224 -6.96 -14.72 14.79
CA TYR A 224 -7.45 -13.47 14.19
C TYR A 224 -6.92 -13.22 12.76
N ALA A 225 -6.12 -14.14 12.18
CA ALA A 225 -5.58 -13.99 10.83
C ALA A 225 -6.63 -14.33 9.76
N GLY A 226 -7.50 -13.37 9.47
CA GLY A 226 -8.49 -13.42 8.39
C GLY A 226 -8.36 -12.24 7.43
N GLY A 227 -9.30 -12.12 6.50
CA GLY A 227 -9.47 -10.92 5.68
C GLY A 227 -8.26 -10.56 4.82
N LEU A 228 -7.88 -9.28 4.84
CA LEU A 228 -6.81 -8.72 4.02
C LEU A 228 -5.43 -9.30 4.40
N LEU A 229 -5.23 -9.62 5.69
CA LEU A 229 -3.94 -9.99 6.24
C LEU A 229 -3.32 -11.21 5.55
N ARG A 230 -4.13 -12.23 5.21
CA ARG A 230 -3.63 -13.46 4.56
C ARG A 230 -2.96 -13.23 3.20
N TYR A 231 -3.25 -12.11 2.53
CA TYR A 231 -2.67 -11.76 1.23
C TYR A 231 -1.30 -11.05 1.37
N LEU A 232 -0.97 -10.55 2.56
CA LEU A 232 0.32 -9.95 2.89
C LEU A 232 1.33 -10.95 3.49
N LEU A 233 0.87 -12.10 3.97
CA LEU A 233 1.74 -13.12 4.56
C LEU A 233 2.73 -13.70 3.54
N ARG A 234 3.98 -13.89 3.97
CA ARG A 234 5.11 -14.36 3.15
C ARG A 234 5.94 -15.39 3.93
N HIS A 235 6.72 -16.20 3.22
CA HIS A 235 7.58 -17.22 3.79
C HIS A 235 8.90 -16.61 4.26
N ILE A 236 8.96 -16.18 5.52
CA ILE A 236 10.15 -15.54 6.09
C ILE A 236 11.31 -16.52 6.32
N GLU A 237 11.05 -17.73 6.85
CA GLU A 237 12.12 -18.69 7.14
C GLU A 237 12.54 -19.56 5.94
N ASN A 238 11.67 -19.70 4.93
CA ASN A 238 11.97 -20.43 3.70
C ASN A 238 11.37 -19.69 2.49
N PRO A 239 11.91 -18.51 2.12
CA PRO A 239 11.40 -17.71 1.00
C PRO A 239 11.56 -18.45 -0.33
N GLY A 240 10.66 -18.20 -1.27
CA GLY A 240 10.82 -18.68 -2.64
C GLY A 240 12.16 -18.22 -3.27
N MET A 241 12.67 -19.00 -4.23
CA MET A 241 13.88 -18.64 -4.97
C MET A 241 13.70 -17.26 -5.64
N ASP A 242 14.70 -16.38 -5.50
CA ASP A 242 14.70 -15.10 -6.21
C ASP A 242 14.99 -15.34 -7.70
N PRO A 243 14.05 -15.07 -8.63
CA PRO A 243 14.24 -15.37 -10.05
C PRO A 243 15.41 -14.62 -10.69
N ARG A 244 15.93 -13.58 -10.03
CA ARG A 244 17.02 -12.72 -10.52
C ARG A 244 18.40 -13.19 -10.06
N ARG A 245 18.48 -14.34 -9.37
CA ARG A 245 19.74 -15.02 -8.99
C ARG A 245 19.93 -16.37 -9.71
N SER A 246 19.22 -16.56 -10.83
CA SER A 246 19.33 -17.74 -11.71
C SER A 246 20.23 -17.45 -12.90
#